data_AF-G9YXL3-F1
#
_entry.id   AF-G9YXL3-F1
#
_cell.length_a   1.000
_cell.length_b   1.000
_cell.length_c   1.000
_cell.angle_alpha   90.00
_cell.angle_beta   90.00
_cell.angle_gamma   90.00
#
_symmetry.space_group_name_H-M   'P 1'
#
loop_
_entity.id
_entity.type
_entity.pdbx_description
1 polymer ?
#
loop_
_entity_poly.entity_id
_entity_poly.type
_entity_poly.pdbx_seq_one_letter_code
_entity_poly.pdbx_strand_id
1 'polypeptide(L)'
;MAFLDELKDRAMDLGRAGVAKSKQLAEITKLSLNNASEEDAIKKAYVEIGKLYYAERGMAPEAAYVALCERITAAKVNIEENKNRIAELKAEGNVSDVDIPHVETDVPPEEPVDGGCGCCDHEVAPEEVFSDDDKPQE
;
A
#
# COMPACT_ATOMS: atom_id res chain seq x y z
N MET A 1 13.21 39.71 55.22
CA MET A 1 13.75 39.65 53.84
C MET A 1 13.92 38.21 53.34
N ALA A 2 14.44 37.26 54.14
CA ALA A 2 14.73 35.88 53.71
C ALA A 2 13.58 35.06 53.09
N PHE A 3 12.32 35.26 53.54
CA PHE A 3 11.18 34.51 53.01
C PHE A 3 10.82 34.86 51.55
N LEU A 4 10.99 36.12 51.14
CA LEU A 4 10.71 36.55 49.75
C LEU A 4 11.81 36.07 48.81
N ASP A 5 13.06 36.04 49.27
CA ASP A 5 14.18 35.51 48.50
C ASP A 5 14.03 33.99 48.29
N GLU A 6 13.63 33.24 49.31
CA GLU A 6 13.41 31.79 49.14
C GLU A 6 12.19 31.47 48.26
N LEU A 7 11.12 32.27 48.33
CA LEU A 7 9.98 32.12 47.42
C LEU A 7 10.38 32.40 45.96
N LYS A 8 11.24 33.41 45.73
CA LYS A 8 11.77 33.76 44.42
C LYS A 8 12.65 32.64 43.84
N ASP A 9 13.54 32.07 44.64
CA ASP A 9 14.42 30.98 44.20
C ASP A 9 13.61 29.74 43.82
N ARG A 10 12.62 29.35 44.64
CA ARG A 10 11.70 28.26 44.31
C ARG A 10 10.89 28.54 43.05
N ALA A 11 10.40 29.77 42.86
CA ALA A 11 9.68 30.15 41.65
C ALA A 11 10.58 30.10 40.40
N MET A 12 11.84 30.51 40.51
CA MET A 12 12.83 30.41 39.42
C MET A 12 13.16 28.97 39.08
N ASP A 13 13.35 28.10 40.08
CA ASP A 13 13.63 26.68 39.86
C ASP A 13 12.44 25.96 39.22
N LEU A 14 11.22 26.27 39.67
CA LEU A 14 10.00 25.73 39.07
C LEU A 14 9.81 26.23 37.63
N GLY A 15 10.11 27.50 37.36
CA GLY A 15 10.08 28.08 36.02
C GLY A 15 11.10 27.41 35.09
N ARG A 16 12.33 27.19 35.55
CA ARG A 16 13.38 26.50 34.78
C ARG A 16 13.03 25.04 34.53
N ALA A 17 12.55 24.33 35.55
CA ALA A 17 12.10 22.95 35.42
C ALA A 17 10.89 22.82 34.47
N GLY A 18 9.95 23.77 34.51
CA GLY A 18 8.81 23.85 33.60
C GLY A 18 9.23 24.06 32.15
N VAL A 19 10.19 24.96 31.90
CA VAL A 19 10.76 25.21 30.56
C VAL A 19 11.56 24.02 30.03
N ALA A 20 12.30 23.32 30.88
CA ALA A 20 13.02 22.12 30.48
C ALA A 20 12.06 20.99 30.09
N LYS A 21 11.03 20.75 30.91
CA LYS A 21 9.99 19.75 30.62
C LYS A 21 9.20 20.09 29.36
N SER A 22 8.87 21.37 29.13
CA SER A 22 8.14 21.76 27.91
C SER A 22 8.97 21.57 26.63
N LYS A 23 10.28 21.83 26.68
CA LYS A 23 11.19 21.51 25.56
C LYS A 23 11.24 20.02 25.25
N GLN A 24 11.34 19.18 26.29
CA GLN A 24 11.33 17.72 26.12
C GLN A 24 10.00 17.23 25.55
N LEU A 25 8.86 17.75 26.02
CA LEU A 25 7.55 17.38 25.48
C LEU A 25 7.37 17.83 24.03
N ALA A 26 7.88 19.02 23.68
CA ALA A 26 7.86 19.50 22.30
C ALA A 26 8.71 18.62 21.38
N GLU A 27 9.89 18.19 21.84
CA GLU A 27 10.75 17.28 21.11
C GLU A 27 10.12 15.88 20.97
N ILE A 28 9.54 15.33 22.03
CA ILE A 28 8.78 14.08 21.99
C ILE A 28 7.62 14.18 21.00
N THR A 29 6.85 15.27 21.04
CA THR A 29 5.72 15.47 20.12
C THR A 29 6.19 15.53 18.67
N LYS A 30 7.30 16.23 18.41
CA LYS A 30 7.92 16.29 17.08
C LYS A 30 8.37 14.91 16.61
N LEU A 31 9.07 14.16 17.47
CA LEU A 31 9.52 12.81 17.16
C LEU A 31 8.33 11.86 16.92
N SER A 32 7.28 11.94 17.72
CA SER A 32 6.05 11.15 17.53
C SER A 32 5.34 11.48 16.23
N LEU A 33 5.26 12.77 15.85
CA LEU A 33 4.70 13.17 14.56
C LEU A 33 5.52 12.63 13.39
N ASN A 34 6.84 12.72 13.49
CA ASN A 34 7.74 12.15 12.48
C ASN A 34 7.54 10.63 12.38
N ASN A 35 7.50 9.91 13.50
CA ASN A 35 7.23 8.47 13.49
C ASN A 35 5.91 8.13 12.81
N ALA A 36 4.83 8.88 13.09
CA ALA A 36 3.54 8.67 12.44
C ALA A 36 3.60 8.89 10.92
N SER A 37 4.37 9.89 10.47
CA SER A 37 4.62 10.13 9.04
C SER A 37 5.40 8.98 8.39
N GLU A 38 6.44 8.48 9.05
CA GLU A 38 7.22 7.35 8.55
C GLU A 38 6.39 6.06 8.50
N GLU A 39 5.54 5.82 9.51
CA GLU A 39 4.61 4.70 9.51
C GLU A 39 3.62 4.75 8.34
N ASP A 40 3.11 5.93 7.99
CA ASP A 40 2.26 6.12 6.82
C ASP A 40 3.01 5.87 5.50
N ALA A 41 4.25 6.37 5.40
CA ALA A 41 5.11 6.12 4.25
C ALA A 41 5.39 4.62 4.06
N ILE A 42 5.66 3.90 5.15
CA ILE A 42 5.86 2.43 5.13
C ILE A 42 4.58 1.72 4.66
N LYS A 43 3.41 2.09 5.18
CA LYS A 43 2.13 1.49 4.76
C LYS A 43 1.90 1.70 3.27
N LYS A 44 2.13 2.91 2.76
CA LYS A 44 2.04 3.21 1.32
C LYS A 44 3.01 2.37 0.49
N ALA A 45 4.27 2.27 0.92
CA ALA A 45 5.27 1.44 0.26
C ALA A 45 4.84 -0.04 0.21
N TYR A 46 4.30 -0.61 1.29
CA TYR A 46 3.79 -1.98 1.27
C TYR A 46 2.63 -2.17 0.29
N VAL A 47 1.71 -1.21 0.21
CA VAL A 47 0.61 -1.25 -0.75
C VAL A 47 1.14 -1.16 -2.18
N GLU A 48 2.08 -0.27 -2.45
CA GLU A 48 2.71 -0.13 -3.77
C GLU A 48 3.47 -1.38 -4.20
N ILE A 49 4.24 -2.00 -3.29
CA ILE A 49 4.92 -3.27 -3.55
C ILE A 49 3.90 -4.36 -3.91
N GLY A 50 2.82 -4.47 -3.14
CA GLY A 50 1.76 -5.46 -3.43
C GLY A 50 1.08 -5.22 -4.78
N LYS A 51 0.83 -3.95 -5.14
CA LYS A 51 0.26 -3.56 -6.44
C LYS A 51 1.20 -3.90 -7.60
N LEU A 52 2.48 -3.55 -7.49
CA LEU A 52 3.50 -3.88 -8.50
C LEU A 52 3.67 -5.39 -8.65
N TYR A 53 3.76 -6.12 -7.54
CA TYR A 53 3.87 -7.57 -7.55
C TYR A 53 2.65 -8.22 -8.23
N TYR A 54 1.43 -7.78 -7.92
CA TYR A 54 0.24 -8.30 -8.58
C TYR A 54 0.20 -7.93 -10.07
N ALA A 55 0.66 -6.75 -10.46
CA ALA A 55 0.72 -6.35 -11.87
C ALA A 55 1.71 -7.21 -12.69
N GLU A 56 2.88 -7.50 -12.13
CA GLU A 56 3.94 -8.25 -12.84
C GLU A 56 3.78 -9.78 -12.73
N ARG A 57 3.27 -10.27 -11.59
CA ARG A 57 3.24 -11.71 -11.24
C ARG A 57 1.86 -12.22 -10.89
N GLY A 58 0.81 -11.41 -10.95
CA GLY A 58 -0.55 -11.81 -10.55
C GLY A 58 -1.10 -13.03 -11.31
N MET A 59 -0.68 -13.23 -12.56
CA MET A 59 -1.09 -14.37 -13.40
C MET A 59 -0.21 -15.62 -13.21
N ALA A 60 0.96 -15.50 -12.59
CA ALA A 60 1.86 -16.61 -12.27
C ALA A 60 2.65 -16.34 -10.98
N PRO A 61 1.98 -16.28 -9.82
CA PRO A 61 2.63 -15.96 -8.55
C PRO A 61 3.39 -17.18 -8.01
N GLU A 62 4.43 -16.92 -7.21
CA GLU A 62 5.11 -17.98 -6.46
C GLU A 62 4.17 -18.60 -5.43
N ALA A 63 4.41 -19.86 -5.06
CA ALA A 63 3.51 -20.66 -4.21
C ALA A 63 3.10 -19.98 -2.89
N ALA A 64 3.98 -19.15 -2.30
CA ALA A 64 3.68 -18.42 -1.07
C ALA A 64 2.63 -17.30 -1.25
N TYR A 65 2.48 -16.79 -2.47
CA TYR A 65 1.63 -15.63 -2.79
C TYR A 65 0.36 -15.99 -3.58
N VAL A 66 0.24 -17.22 -4.11
CA VAL A 66 -0.92 -17.70 -4.88
C VAL A 66 -2.24 -17.36 -4.18
N ALA A 67 -2.39 -17.75 -2.90
CA ALA A 67 -3.64 -17.52 -2.17
C ALA A 67 -3.97 -16.03 -1.98
N LEU A 68 -2.96 -15.15 -1.93
CA LEU A 68 -3.18 -13.71 -1.83
C LEU A 68 -3.60 -13.13 -3.18
N CYS A 69 -2.95 -13.53 -4.27
CA CYS A 69 -3.32 -13.14 -5.64
C CYS A 69 -4.73 -13.62 -6.02
N GLU A 70 -5.09 -14.87 -5.68
CA GLU A 70 -6.44 -15.40 -5.91
C GLU A 70 -7.50 -14.60 -5.15
N ARG A 71 -7.24 -14.23 -3.89
CA ARG A 71 -8.16 -13.38 -3.10
C ARG A 71 -8.33 -12.00 -3.72
N ILE A 72 -7.24 -11.39 -4.20
CA ILE A 72 -7.30 -10.09 -4.90
C ILE A 72 -8.14 -10.23 -6.17
N THR A 73 -7.93 -11.28 -6.96
CA THR A 73 -8.69 -11.55 -8.19
C THR A 73 -10.19 -11.72 -7.88
N ALA A 74 -10.52 -12.57 -6.91
CA ALA A 74 -11.91 -12.81 -6.51
C ALA A 74 -12.58 -11.54 -5.97
N ALA A 75 -11.86 -10.72 -5.20
CA ALA A 75 -12.37 -9.45 -4.71
C ALA A 75 -12.66 -8.46 -5.86
N LYS A 76 -11.80 -8.42 -6.89
CA LYS A 76 -12.03 -7.59 -8.09
C LYS A 76 -13.30 -7.99 -8.84
N VAL A 77 -13.50 -9.29 -9.06
CA VAL A 77 -14.72 -9.83 -9.68
C VAL A 77 -15.95 -9.45 -8.86
N ASN A 78 -15.91 -9.66 -7.54
CA ASN A 78 -17.03 -9.30 -6.66
C ASN A 78 -17.34 -7.79 -6.67
N ILE A 79 -16.32 -6.93 -6.79
CA ILE A 79 -16.51 -5.49 -6.92
C ILE A 79 -17.26 -5.16 -8.22
N GLU A 80 -16.90 -5.79 -9.33
CA GLU A 80 -17.56 -5.60 -10.62
C GLU A 80 -19.01 -6.09 -10.58
N GLU A 81 -19.26 -7.27 -10.03
CA GLU A 81 -20.62 -7.80 -9.83
C GLU A 81 -21.48 -6.87 -8.96
N ASN A 82 -20.92 -6.37 -7.85
CA ASN A 82 -21.60 -5.42 -6.98
C ASN A 82 -21.88 -4.10 -7.70
N LYS A 83 -20.94 -3.58 -8.50
CA LYS A 83 -21.15 -2.37 -9.31
C LYS A 83 -22.28 -2.56 -10.31
N ASN A 84 -22.31 -3.69 -11.00
CA ASN A 84 -23.38 -4.02 -11.96
C ASN A 84 -24.74 -4.10 -11.26
N ARG A 85 -24.80 -4.78 -10.11
CA ARG A 85 -26.04 -4.88 -9.32
C ARG A 85 -26.51 -3.53 -8.77
N ILE A 86 -25.59 -2.66 -8.36
CA ILE A 86 -25.92 -1.28 -7.97
C ILE A 86 -26.49 -0.51 -9.16
N ALA A 87 -25.92 -0.66 -10.36
CA ALA A 87 -26.42 -0.01 -11.58
C ALA A 87 -27.83 -0.48 -11.95
N GLU A 88 -28.11 -1.77 -11.86
CA GLU A 88 -29.45 -2.35 -12.06
C GLU A 88 -30.45 -1.77 -11.05
N LEU A 89 -30.12 -1.78 -9.75
CA LEU A 89 -30.99 -1.25 -8.70
C LEU A 89 -31.24 0.26 -8.85
N LYS A 90 -30.25 1.03 -9.30
CA LYS A 90 -30.41 2.46 -9.64
C LYS A 90 -31.41 2.65 -10.78
N ALA A 91 -31.31 1.83 -11.83
CA ALA A 91 -32.19 1.90 -12.99
C ALA A 91 -33.63 1.48 -12.66
N GLU A 92 -33.82 0.47 -11.81
CA GLU A 92 -35.15 -0.01 -11.36
C GLU A 92 -35.81 0.93 -10.35
N GLY A 93 -35.03 1.52 -9.44
CA GLY A 93 -35.53 2.29 -8.31
C GLY A 93 -35.55 3.81 -8.49
N ASN A 94 -35.05 4.33 -9.62
CA ASN A 94 -34.80 5.77 -9.83
C ASN A 94 -34.00 6.41 -8.67
N VAL A 95 -33.03 5.65 -8.14
CA VAL A 95 -32.15 6.09 -7.04
C VAL A 95 -30.95 6.81 -7.65
N SER A 96 -30.73 8.06 -7.25
CA SER A 96 -29.63 8.88 -7.77
C SER A 96 -28.37 8.71 -6.93
N ASP A 97 -27.20 9.05 -7.48
CA ASP A 97 -25.92 8.99 -6.74
C ASP A 97 -25.88 9.89 -5.49
N VAL A 98 -26.78 10.86 -5.40
CA VAL A 98 -26.92 11.74 -4.22
C VAL A 98 -27.52 11.00 -3.02
N ASP A 99 -28.31 9.96 -3.27
CA ASP A 99 -29.01 9.20 -2.23
C ASP A 99 -28.18 8.03 -1.68
N ILE A 100 -26.97 7.82 -2.22
CA ILE A 100 -26.10 6.71 -1.87
C ILE A 100 -24.95 7.23 -0.99
N PRO A 101 -24.70 6.63 0.18
CA PRO A 101 -23.59 7.04 1.03
C PRO A 101 -22.27 6.83 0.28
N HIS A 102 -21.44 7.88 0.25
CA HIS A 102 -20.10 7.79 -0.32
C HIS A 102 -19.23 6.87 0.54
N VAL A 103 -18.68 5.84 -0.08
CA VAL A 103 -17.71 4.93 0.54
C VAL A 103 -16.36 5.20 -0.12
N GLU A 104 -15.41 5.71 0.65
CA GLU A 104 -14.02 5.84 0.19
C GLU A 104 -13.44 4.45 -0.06
N THR A 105 -12.84 4.25 -1.23
CA THR A 105 -12.19 2.99 -1.60
C THR A 105 -10.75 3.27 -2.01
N ASP A 106 -9.80 2.58 -1.37
CA ASP A 106 -8.36 2.69 -1.67
C ASP A 106 -7.93 1.89 -2.91
N VAL A 107 -8.88 1.17 -3.53
CA VAL A 107 -8.69 0.39 -4.75
C VAL A 107 -9.12 1.28 -5.92
N PRO A 108 -8.17 1.74 -6.78
CA PRO A 108 -8.52 2.52 -7.95
C PRO A 108 -9.46 1.71 -8.86
N PRO A 109 -10.42 2.35 -9.54
CA PRO A 109 -11.20 1.67 -10.57
C PRO A 109 -10.24 1.15 -11.65
N GLU A 110 -10.36 -0.15 -11.97
CA GLU A 110 -9.56 -0.72 -13.05
C GLU A 110 -10.01 -0.11 -14.38
N GLU A 111 -9.08 0.54 -15.09
CA GLU A 111 -9.27 0.81 -16.50
C GLU A 111 -9.33 -0.54 -17.23
N PRO A 112 -10.18 -0.68 -18.26
CA PRO A 112 -10.28 -1.94 -18.99
C PRO A 112 -8.90 -2.28 -19.53
N VAL A 113 -8.32 -3.36 -19.00
CA VAL A 113 -7.21 -4.04 -19.67
C VAL A 113 -7.76 -4.49 -21.00
N ASP A 114 -7.40 -3.75 -22.05
CA ASP A 114 -7.64 -4.12 -23.43
C ASP A 114 -7.09 -5.53 -23.60
N GLY A 115 -8.00 -6.49 -23.61
CA GLY A 115 -7.76 -7.89 -23.87
C GLY A 115 -7.36 -8.06 -25.32
N GLY A 116 -6.20 -7.53 -25.68
CA GLY A 116 -5.49 -7.81 -26.91
C GLY A 116 -4.90 -9.21 -26.83
N CYS A 117 -5.77 -10.23 -26.88
CA CYS A 117 -5.39 -11.52 -27.42
C CYS A 117 -5.04 -11.31 -28.90
N GLY A 118 -3.80 -10.90 -29.16
CA GLY A 118 -3.15 -11.05 -30.45
C GLY A 118 -2.77 -12.52 -30.59
N CYS A 119 -3.72 -13.28 -31.11
CA CYS A 119 -3.57 -14.63 -31.66
C CYS A 119 -2.13 -15.03 -32.03
N CYS A 120 -1.73 -16.19 -31.50
CA CYS A 120 -1.08 -17.29 -32.21
C CYS A 120 -0.39 -16.94 -33.53
N ASP A 121 0.95 -16.94 -33.57
CA ASP A 121 1.73 -17.61 -34.62
C ASP A 121 3.23 -17.59 -34.28
N HIS A 122 3.84 -18.81 -34.26
CA HIS A 122 5.22 -19.16 -34.66
C HIS A 122 6.40 -18.42 -33.95
N GLU A 123 7.43 -19.04 -33.36
CA GLU A 123 8.11 -20.30 -33.63
C GLU A 123 8.83 -20.81 -32.38
N VAL A 124 8.85 -22.14 -32.22
CA VAL A 124 9.78 -22.84 -31.34
C VAL A 124 11.16 -22.75 -31.99
N ALA A 125 12.07 -21.94 -31.45
CA ALA A 125 13.47 -21.97 -31.86
C ALA A 125 14.10 -23.31 -31.42
N PRO A 126 14.77 -24.05 -32.33
CA PRO A 126 15.29 -25.37 -32.02
C PRO A 126 16.52 -25.29 -31.11
N GLU A 127 16.64 -26.30 -30.25
CA GLU A 127 17.83 -26.61 -29.45
C GLU A 127 19.06 -26.76 -30.36
N GLU A 128 20.00 -25.82 -30.26
CA GLU A 128 21.35 -26.02 -30.77
C GLU A 128 22.09 -26.97 -29.83
N VAL A 129 22.14 -28.23 -30.27
CA VAL A 129 22.97 -29.32 -29.79
C VAL A 129 24.42 -28.84 -29.69
N PHE A 130 24.91 -28.61 -28.48
CA PHE A 130 26.35 -28.57 -28.23
C PHE A 130 26.87 -30.00 -28.25
N SER A 131 27.50 -30.38 -29.36
CA SER A 131 28.21 -31.63 -29.54
C SER A 131 29.48 -31.65 -28.67
N ASP A 132 29.53 -32.59 -27.73
CA ASP A 132 30.75 -33.11 -27.13
C ASP A 132 31.60 -33.81 -28.21
N ASP A 133 32.74 -33.24 -28.60
CA ASP A 133 33.85 -33.98 -29.21
C ASP A 133 35.14 -33.14 -29.14
N ASP A 134 35.77 -33.12 -27.96
CA ASP A 134 37.21 -32.87 -27.84
C ASP A 134 37.82 -34.04 -27.04
N LYS A 135 38.22 -35.06 -27.79
CA LYS A 135 38.95 -36.23 -27.27
C LYS A 135 40.44 -35.87 -27.18
N PRO A 136 41.18 -36.37 -26.17
CA PRO A 136 42.51 -35.90 -25.85
C PRO A 136 43.60 -36.57 -26.70
N GLN A 137 44.68 -35.80 -26.90
CA GLN A 137 46.10 -36.14 -27.08
C GLN A 137 46.50 -37.38 -27.88
N GLU A 138 47.30 -37.16 -28.93
CA GLU A 138 48.61 -37.82 -29.11
C GLU A 138 49.61 -36.85 -29.75
#